data_AF-T0ZTG2-F1
#
_entry.id   AF-T0ZTG2-F1
#
_cell.length_a   1.000
_cell.length_b   1.000
_cell.length_c   1.000
_cell.angle_alpha   90.00
_cell.angle_beta   90.00
_cell.angle_gamma   90.00
#
_symmetry.space_group_name_H-M   'P 1'
#
loop_
_entity.id
_entity.type
_entity.pdbx_description
1 polymer ?
#
loop_
_entity_poly.entity_id
_entity_poly.type
_entity_poly.pdbx_seq_one_letter_code
_entity_poly.pdbx_strand_id
1 'polypeptide(L)'
;MSEEYAHPEVLVENDWLELHRNDPTVRVAEVDYDPNANYQMGHIPGSVLFDWRKDINDPVRRDILAPEQLAELFSRSGVEPGSTLVLYGDFNN
;
A
#
# COMPACT_ATOMS: atom_id res chain seq x y z
N MET A 1 17.52 6.96 11.00
CA MET A 1 17.33 8.10 10.07
C MET A 1 15.92 8.68 10.15
N SER A 2 14.91 7.94 10.63
CA SER A 2 13.55 8.46 10.81
C SER A 2 13.39 9.50 11.93
N GLU A 3 14.16 9.44 13.02
CA GLU A 3 14.00 10.31 14.21
C GLU A 3 14.19 11.82 13.98
N GLU A 4 14.66 12.23 12.80
CA GLU A 4 14.82 13.64 12.42
C GLU A 4 13.53 14.25 11.83
N TYR A 5 12.52 13.43 11.51
CA TYR A 5 11.24 13.90 10.98
C TYR A 5 10.27 14.32 12.08
N ALA A 6 9.33 15.21 11.75
CA ALA A 6 8.27 15.63 12.67
C ALA A 6 7.30 14.48 13.03
N HIS A 7 7.14 13.52 12.12
CA HIS A 7 6.33 12.32 12.27
C HIS A 7 7.16 11.09 11.87
N PRO A 8 8.11 10.65 12.71
CA PRO A 8 8.94 9.48 12.40
C PRO A 8 8.13 8.18 12.33
N GLU A 9 6.96 8.12 12.96
CA GLU A 9 6.09 6.95 13.08
C GLU A 9 5.40 6.51 11.77
N VAL A 10 5.35 7.39 10.76
CA VAL A 10 4.70 7.10 9.47
C VAL A 10 5.66 6.56 8.41
N LEU A 11 6.95 6.44 8.72
CA LEU A 11 7.98 5.94 7.82
C LEU A 11 8.71 4.77 8.48
N VAL A 12 8.84 3.67 7.75
CA VAL A 12 9.52 2.45 8.23
C VAL A 12 10.74 2.14 7.38
N GLU A 13 11.77 1.59 8.01
CA GLU A 13 12.95 1.07 7.34
C GLU A 13 12.71 -0.38 6.88
N ASN A 14 13.50 -0.87 5.92
CA ASN A 14 13.39 -2.25 5.41
C ASN A 14 13.47 -3.31 6.52
N ASP A 15 14.36 -3.11 7.49
CA ASP A 15 14.54 -4.05 8.62
C ASP A 15 13.28 -4.14 9.50
N TRP A 16 12.54 -3.04 9.67
CA TRP A 16 11.28 -3.05 10.39
C TRP A 16 10.27 -3.94 9.66
N LEU A 17 10.16 -3.80 8.34
CA LEU A 17 9.21 -4.58 7.56
C LEU A 17 9.54 -6.07 7.58
N GLU A 18 10.82 -6.42 7.47
CA GLU A 18 11.27 -7.82 7.54
C GLU A 18 10.92 -8.47 8.90
N LEU A 19 11.08 -7.72 10.00
CA LEU A 19 10.70 -8.19 11.34
C LEU A 19 9.19 -8.40 11.50
N HIS A 20 8.36 -7.61 10.80
CA HIS A 20 6.90 -7.67 10.87
C HIS A 20 6.25 -8.42 9.71
N ARG A 21 7.03 -9.08 8.84
CA ARG A 21 6.51 -9.73 7.61
C ARG A 21 5.40 -10.77 7.85
N ASN A 22 5.32 -11.32 9.05
CA ASN A 22 4.34 -12.32 9.47
C ASN A 22 3.33 -11.79 10.49
N ASP A 23 3.36 -10.49 10.81
CA ASP A 23 2.41 -9.88 11.72
C ASP A 23 1.04 -9.79 11.03
N PRO A 24 -0.01 -10.43 11.57
CA PRO A 24 -1.34 -10.41 10.95
C PRO A 24 -2.00 -9.04 10.94
N THR A 25 -1.48 -8.08 11.72
CA THR A 25 -1.98 -6.69 11.74
C THR A 25 -1.28 -5.78 10.74
N VAL A 26 -0.22 -6.25 10.07
CA VAL A 26 0.53 -5.49 9.07
C VAL A 26 0.15 -5.94 7.67
N ARG A 27 -0.25 -4.98 6.82
CA ARG A 27 -0.51 -5.20 5.40
C ARG A 27 0.46 -4.37 4.57
N VAL A 28 1.00 -4.97 3.52
CA VAL A 28 1.90 -4.30 2.58
C VAL A 28 1.20 -4.14 1.24
N ALA A 29 1.25 -2.94 0.65
CA ALA A 29 0.72 -2.69 -0.69
C ALA A 29 1.79 -2.01 -1.57
N GLU A 30 1.99 -2.58 -2.76
CA GLU A 30 2.81 -1.98 -3.81
C GLU A 30 1.96 -1.02 -4.65
N VAL A 31 2.50 0.17 -4.92
CA VAL A 31 1.87 1.21 -5.74
C VAL A 31 2.92 1.79 -6.69
N ASP A 32 2.85 1.40 -7.95
CA ASP A 32 3.88 1.73 -8.95
C ASP A 32 3.36 2.59 -10.10
N TYR A 33 4.29 3.20 -10.84
CA TYR A 33 3.95 3.92 -12.07
C TYR A 33 3.39 2.97 -13.14
N ASP A 34 3.97 1.78 -13.32
CA ASP A 34 3.40 0.68 -14.12
C ASP A 34 3.05 -0.53 -13.21
N PRO A 35 1.83 -0.52 -12.61
CA PRO A 35 1.47 -1.46 -11.54
C PRO A 35 1.58 -2.93 -11.95
N ASN A 36 1.11 -3.29 -13.15
CA ASN A 36 1.02 -4.70 -13.53
C ASN A 36 2.38 -5.24 -13.97
N ALA A 37 3.15 -4.44 -14.72
CA ALA A 37 4.44 -4.89 -15.23
C ALA A 37 5.45 -5.11 -14.09
N ASN A 38 5.54 -4.16 -13.15
CA ASN A 38 6.51 -4.23 -12.06
C ASN A 38 6.14 -5.31 -11.05
N TYR A 39 4.89 -5.32 -10.56
CA TYR A 39 4.44 -6.31 -9.58
C TYR A 39 4.61 -7.74 -10.09
N GLN A 40 4.31 -8.01 -11.36
CA GLN A 40 4.49 -9.35 -11.94
C GLN A 40 5.95 -9.75 -12.13
N MET A 41 6.86 -8.77 -12.27
CA MET A 41 8.29 -9.02 -12.36
C MET A 41 8.87 -9.47 -11.02
N GLY A 42 8.34 -8.92 -9.92
CA GLY A 42 8.66 -9.33 -8.57
C GLY A 42 8.15 -8.30 -7.56
N HIS A 43 7.68 -8.78 -6.41
CA HIS A 43 7.11 -7.97 -5.35
C HIS A 43 7.47 -8.56 -3.99
N ILE A 44 7.29 -7.77 -2.92
CA ILE A 44 7.47 -8.23 -1.54
C ILE A 44 6.47 -9.39 -1.28
N PRO A 45 6.91 -10.56 -0.78
CA PRO A 45 6.02 -11.69 -0.53
C PRO A 45 4.83 -11.32 0.35
N GLY A 46 3.64 -11.66 -0.11
CA GLY A 46 2.39 -11.40 0.62
C GLY A 46 1.87 -9.97 0.50
N SER A 47 2.54 -9.06 -0.20
CA SER A 47 1.97 -7.74 -0.54
C SER A 47 0.71 -7.87 -1.42
N VAL A 48 -0.08 -6.80 -1.49
CA VAL A 48 -1.10 -6.62 -2.54
C VAL A 48 -0.62 -5.58 -3.55
N LEU A 49 -1.17 -5.63 -4.76
CA LEU A 49 -1.06 -4.54 -5.73
C LEU A 49 -2.24 -3.59 -5.56
N PHE A 50 -1.97 -2.28 -5.49
CA PHE A 50 -2.97 -1.26 -5.80
C PHE A 50 -2.65 -0.63 -7.16
N ASP A 51 -3.41 -1.01 -8.19
CA ASP A 51 -3.31 -0.40 -9.51
C ASP A 51 -3.98 0.98 -9.44
N TRP A 52 -3.19 2.03 -9.19
CA TRP A 52 -3.74 3.37 -8.93
C TRP A 52 -4.71 3.85 -10.02
N ARG A 53 -4.54 3.42 -11.28
CA ARG A 53 -5.42 3.79 -12.39
C ARG A 53 -6.79 3.14 -12.30
N LYS A 54 -6.88 1.92 -11.77
CA LYS A 54 -8.11 1.12 -11.74
C LYS A 54 -8.75 1.06 -10.36
N ASP A 55 -7.92 0.96 -9.33
CA ASP A 55 -8.36 0.71 -7.96
C ASP A 55 -8.64 2.00 -7.19
N ILE A 56 -8.01 3.12 -7.52
CA ILE A 56 -8.09 4.35 -6.71
C ILE A 56 -8.92 5.45 -7.37
N ASN A 57 -9.00 5.44 -8.70
CA ASN A 57 -9.78 6.43 -9.46
C ASN A 57 -11.23 5.98 -9.67
N ASP A 58 -12.14 6.95 -9.67
CA ASP A 58 -13.51 6.71 -10.12
C ASP A 58 -13.50 6.28 -11.61
N PRO A 59 -14.26 5.24 -11.99
CA PRO A 59 -14.20 4.68 -13.35
C PRO A 59 -14.81 5.58 -14.43
N VAL A 60 -15.54 6.63 -14.06
CA VAL A 60 -16.27 7.52 -14.99
C VAL A 60 -15.87 8.98 -14.79
N ARG A 61 -15.80 9.43 -13.55
CA ARG A 61 -15.49 10.81 -13.19
C ARG A 61 -13.98 10.99 -13.10
N ARG A 62 -13.51 12.21 -13.36
CA ARG A 62 -12.13 12.59 -13.06
C ARG A 62 -12.02 12.91 -11.56
N ASP A 63 -12.14 11.88 -10.75
CA ASP A 63 -12.15 11.93 -9.29
C ASP A 63 -11.60 10.61 -8.71
N ILE A 64 -11.43 10.56 -7.40
CA ILE A 64 -11.08 9.33 -6.67
C ILE A 64 -12.35 8.56 -6.24
N LEU A 65 -12.15 7.33 -5.76
CA LEU A 65 -13.22 6.50 -5.21
C LEU A 65 -14.04 7.20 -4.12
N ALA A 66 -15.35 6.92 -4.12
CA ALA A 66 -16.22 7.24 -2.98
C ALA A 66 -15.82 6.41 -1.74
N PRO A 67 -16.16 6.87 -0.52
CA PRO A 67 -15.79 6.17 0.72
C PRO A 67 -16.19 4.70 0.77
N GLU A 68 -17.35 4.33 0.22
CA GLU A 68 -17.85 2.96 0.19
C GLU A 68 -16.98 2.07 -0.71
N GLN A 69 -16.58 2.58 -1.88
CA GLN A 69 -15.72 1.86 -2.81
C GLN A 69 -14.29 1.71 -2.26
N LEU A 70 -13.81 2.73 -1.54
CA LEU A 70 -12.53 2.68 -0.85
C LEU A 70 -12.55 1.64 0.29
N ALA A 71 -13.64 1.57 1.05
CA ALA A 71 -13.84 0.55 2.07
C ALA A 71 -13.87 -0.87 1.46
N GLU A 72 -14.51 -1.05 0.31
CA GLU A 72 -14.48 -2.31 -0.44
C GLU A 72 -13.06 -2.67 -0.94
N LEU A 73 -12.28 -1.68 -1.38
CA LEU A 73 -10.86 -1.87 -1.74
C LEU A 73 -10.04 -2.34 -0.55
N PHE A 74 -10.16 -1.67 0.59
CA PHE A 74 -9.43 -2.07 1.80
C PHE A 74 -9.84 -3.46 2.28
N SER A 75 -11.15 -3.75 2.32
CA SER A 75 -11.65 -5.06 2.73
C SER A 75 -11.14 -6.19 1.84
N ARG A 76 -11.22 -6.05 0.50
CA ARG A 76 -10.72 -7.11 -0.42
C ARG A 76 -9.21 -7.30 -0.36
N SER A 77 -8.48 -6.30 0.12
CA SER A 77 -7.03 -6.32 0.25
C SER A 77 -6.54 -6.74 1.64
N GLY A 78 -7.45 -7.11 2.54
CA GLY A 78 -7.13 -7.56 3.89
C GLY A 78 -6.73 -6.42 4.84
N VAL A 79 -7.18 -5.20 4.55
CA VAL A 79 -6.99 -4.04 5.43
C VAL A 79 -8.26 -3.85 6.24
N GLU A 80 -8.13 -3.92 7.56
CA GLU A 80 -9.22 -3.76 8.52
C GLU A 80 -8.97 -2.55 9.42
N PRO A 81 -9.98 -2.04 10.14
CA PRO A 81 -9.77 -1.05 11.18
C PRO A 81 -8.74 -1.55 12.20
N GLY A 82 -7.63 -0.81 12.37
CA GLY A 82 -6.52 -1.18 13.25
C GLY A 82 -5.34 -1.86 12.56
N SER A 83 -5.46 -2.20 11.26
CA SER A 83 -4.30 -2.63 10.47
C SER A 83 -3.30 -1.50 10.28
N THR A 84 -2.00 -1.84 10.30
CA THR A 84 -0.93 -0.97 9.81
C THR A 84 -0.72 -1.26 8.32
N LEU A 85 -1.06 -0.31 7.45
CA LEU A 85 -0.84 -0.40 6.01
C LEU A 85 0.48 0.28 5.63
N VAL A 86 1.44 -0.50 5.14
CA VAL A 86 2.71 -0.01 4.61
C VAL A 86 2.62 0.07 3.09
N LEU A 87 2.88 1.25 2.54
CA LEU A 87 2.92 1.50 1.10
C LEU A 87 4.37 1.56 0.63
N TYR A 88 4.67 0.97 -0.52
CA TYR A 88 5.96 1.11 -1.20
C TYR A 88 5.77 1.11 -2.71
N GLY A 89 6.78 1.56 -3.46
CA GLY A 89 6.78 1.47 -4.91
C GLY A 89 8.02 2.08 -5.56
N ASP A 90 7.98 2.19 -6.89
CA ASP A 90 9.03 2.76 -7.71
C ASP A 90 9.07 4.30 -7.69
N PHE A 91 10.07 4.87 -8.37
CA PHE A 91 10.24 6.32 -8.58
C PHE A 91 10.18 7.24 -7.33
N ASN A 92 10.71 6.75 -6.20
CA ASN A 92 10.87 7.51 -4.94
C ASN A 92 9.52 7.86 -4.26
N ASN A 93 8.60 6.90 -4.23
CA ASN A 93 7.46 6.94 -3.31
C ASN A 93 7.88 6.98 -1.83
#